data_AF-A0A662Q5E9-F1
#
_entry.id   AF-A0A662Q5E9-F1
#
_cell.length_a   1.000
_cell.length_b   1.000
_cell.length_c   1.000
_cell.angle_alpha   90.00
_cell.angle_beta   90.00
_cell.angle_gamma   90.00
#
_symmetry.space_group_name_H-M   'P 1'
#
loop_
_entity.id
_entity.type
_entity.pdbx_description
1 polymer ?
#
loop_
_entity_poly.entity_id
_entity_poly.type
_entity_poly.pdbx_seq_one_letter_code
_entity_poly.pdbx_strand_id
1 'polypeptide(L)'
;MILELTSLIGVFLSIVFALLCLGLYRHLKSDPSYALSRLFLKEQAVKAFALMTVCFLLFAAARIVSFALVILGVSGEFELEIISLIRAPIDLLASLLLLASTAILYSVTRRSGRM
;
A
#
# COMPACT_ATOMS: atom_id res chain seq x y z
N MET A 1 9.84 3.97 -22.69
CA MET A 1 10.92 3.78 -21.69
C MET A 1 10.50 4.22 -20.28
N ILE A 2 10.06 5.46 -20.07
CA ILE A 2 9.58 5.94 -18.75
C ILE A 2 8.40 5.11 -18.22
N LEU A 3 7.42 4.81 -19.08
CA LEU A 3 6.23 4.04 -18.71
C LEU A 3 6.57 2.61 -18.25
N GLU A 4 7.51 1.94 -18.92
CA GLU A 4 7.97 0.60 -18.55
C GLU A 4 8.75 0.61 -17.24
N LEU A 5 9.57 1.64 -17.01
CA LEU A 5 10.30 1.80 -15.76
C LEU A 5 9.35 2.00 -14.58
N THR A 6 8.33 2.86 -14.72
CA THR A 6 7.30 3.05 -13.69
C THR A 6 6.49 1.79 -13.44
N SER A 7 6.22 0.99 -14.48
CA SER A 7 5.56 -0.31 -14.36
C SER A 7 6.41 -1.31 -13.57
N LEU A 8 7.71 -1.41 -13.90
CA LEU A 8 8.66 -2.29 -13.23
C LEU A 8 8.79 -1.94 -11.72
N ILE A 9 8.88 -0.64 -11.42
CA ILE A 9 8.91 -0.14 -10.04
C ILE A 9 7.63 -0.53 -9.29
N GLY A 10 6.46 -0.36 -9.93
CA GLY A 10 5.18 -0.76 -9.34
C GLY A 10 5.09 -2.26 -9.04
N VAL A 11 5.58 -3.11 -9.95
CA VAL A 11 5.64 -4.57 -9.75
C VAL A 11 6.57 -4.89 -8.58
N PHE A 12 7.75 -4.28 -8.51
CA PHE A 12 8.70 -4.50 -7.43
C PHE A 12 8.11 -4.12 -6.08
N LEU A 13 7.52 -2.92 -5.96
CA LEU A 13 6.84 -2.45 -4.75
C LEU A 13 5.72 -3.41 -4.32
N SER A 14 4.95 -3.95 -5.27
CA SER A 14 3.87 -4.90 -5.02
C SER A 14 4.39 -6.23 -4.46
N ILE A 15 5.51 -6.74 -4.99
CA ILE A 15 6.14 -7.98 -4.48
C ILE A 15 6.64 -7.76 -3.04
N VAL A 16 7.34 -6.65 -2.79
CA VAL A 16 7.84 -6.33 -1.44
C VAL A 16 6.68 -6.19 -0.45
N PHE A 17 5.61 -5.52 -0.86
CA PHE A 17 4.40 -5.38 -0.06
C PHE A 17 3.76 -6.74 0.25
N ALA A 18 3.62 -7.61 -0.76
CA ALA A 18 3.06 -8.95 -0.57
C ALA A 18 3.90 -9.79 0.42
N LEU A 19 5.22 -9.71 0.34
CA LEU A 19 6.12 -10.39 1.28
C LEU A 19 5.97 -9.88 2.71
N LEU A 20 5.84 -8.55 2.89
CA LEU A 20 5.59 -7.94 4.20
C LEU A 20 4.24 -8.37 4.77
N CYS A 21 3.17 -8.36 3.97
CA CYS A 21 1.86 -8.84 4.38
C CYS A 21 1.89 -10.33 4.77
N LEU A 22 2.64 -11.16 4.02
CA LEU A 22 2.76 -12.58 4.31
C LEU A 22 3.54 -12.82 5.61
N GLY A 23 4.59 -12.05 5.86
CA GLY A 23 5.30 -12.04 7.13
C GLY A 23 4.43 -11.58 8.30
N LEU A 24 3.64 -10.53 8.10
CA LEU A 24 2.69 -10.02 9.08
C LEU A 24 1.62 -11.08 9.41
N TYR A 25 1.01 -11.69 8.38
CA TYR A 25 0.02 -12.76 8.53
C TYR A 25 0.57 -13.96 9.31
N ARG A 26 1.78 -14.42 8.99
CA ARG A 26 2.41 -15.54 9.74
C ARG A 26 2.58 -15.22 11.22
N HIS A 27 2.98 -13.99 11.57
CA HIS A 27 3.12 -13.59 12.98
C HIS A 27 1.77 -13.45 13.69
N LEU A 28 0.78 -12.83 13.06
CA LEU A 28 -0.57 -12.73 13.62
C LEU A 28 -1.22 -14.11 13.81
N LYS A 29 -0.99 -15.05 12.88
CA LYS A 29 -1.53 -16.41 13.00
C LYS A 29 -0.86 -17.21 14.12
N SER A 30 0.42 -16.99 14.38
CA SER A 30 1.16 -17.72 15.41
C SER A 30 0.68 -17.40 16.83
N ASP A 31 0.41 -16.12 17.13
CA ASP A 31 -0.05 -15.67 18.45
C ASP A 31 -1.03 -14.49 18.32
N PRO A 32 -2.30 -14.76 17.95
CA PRO A 32 -3.26 -13.71 17.60
C PRO A 32 -3.55 -12.77 18.77
N SER A 33 -3.76 -13.30 19.98
CA SER A 33 -4.04 -12.50 21.18
C SER A 33 -2.88 -11.58 21.57
N TYR A 34 -1.64 -12.06 21.50
CA TYR A 34 -0.44 -11.25 21.78
C TYR A 34 -0.20 -10.17 20.72
N ALA A 35 -0.35 -10.52 19.44
CA ALA A 35 -0.17 -9.59 18.33
C ALA A 35 -1.23 -8.49 18.33
N LEU A 36 -2.51 -8.83 18.50
CA LEU A 36 -3.61 -7.86 18.62
C LEU A 36 -3.36 -6.92 19.81
N SER A 37 -3.00 -7.46 20.97
CA SER A 37 -2.69 -6.66 22.15
C SER A 37 -1.64 -5.59 21.84
N ARG A 38 -0.50 -5.96 21.24
CA ARG A 38 0.56 -4.99 20.87
C ARG A 38 0.13 -3.99 19.80
N LEU A 39 -0.72 -4.39 18.86
CA LEU A 39 -1.28 -3.52 17.83
C LEU A 39 -2.19 -2.43 18.44
N PHE A 40 -2.99 -2.77 19.45
CA PHE A 40 -3.87 -1.79 20.13
C PHE A 40 -3.16 -1.00 21.23
N LEU A 41 -2.13 -1.57 21.88
CA LEU A 41 -1.36 -0.92 22.94
C LEU A 41 -0.37 0.13 22.42
N LYS A 42 0.06 0.04 21.15
CA LYS A 42 0.97 1.03 20.54
C LYS A 42 0.20 1.98 19.62
N GLU A 43 0.13 3.24 20.01
CA GLU A 43 -0.46 4.33 19.20
C GLU A 43 0.12 4.38 17.77
N GLN A 44 1.40 4.06 17.61
CA GLN A 44 2.08 3.97 16.30
C GLN A 44 1.46 2.90 15.38
N ALA A 45 1.00 1.77 15.92
CA ALA A 45 0.37 0.73 15.13
C ALA A 45 -1.05 1.13 14.67
N VAL A 46 -1.79 1.85 15.52
CA VAL A 46 -3.09 2.44 15.14
C VAL A 46 -2.91 3.49 14.04
N LYS A 47 -1.94 4.39 14.17
CA LYS A 47 -1.60 5.38 13.13
C LYS A 47 -1.18 4.72 11.83
N ALA A 48 -0.35 3.69 11.90
CA ALA A 48 0.09 2.95 10.71
C ALA A 48 -1.07 2.19 10.06
N PHE A 49 -2.01 1.63 10.83
CA PHE A 49 -3.21 1.00 10.28
C PHE A 49 -4.11 2.03 9.58
N ALA A 50 -4.36 3.19 10.21
CA ALA A 50 -5.11 4.28 9.59
C ALA A 50 -4.45 4.77 8.29
N LEU A 51 -3.12 4.92 8.28
CA LEU A 51 -2.36 5.26 7.07
C LEU A 51 -2.56 4.20 5.98
N MET A 52 -2.51 2.92 6.33
CA MET A 52 -2.73 1.81 5.41
C MET A 52 -4.13 1.88 4.79
N THR A 53 -5.16 2.17 5.59
CA THR A 53 -6.54 2.38 5.12
C THR A 53 -6.63 3.57 4.16
N VAL A 54 -5.98 4.70 4.48
CA VAL A 54 -5.97 5.88 3.61
C VAL A 54 -5.28 5.58 2.28
N CYS A 55 -4.16 4.84 2.27
CA CYS A 55 -3.52 4.41 1.04
C CYS A 55 -4.44 3.53 0.19
N PHE A 56 -5.16 2.58 0.80
CA PHE A 56 -6.14 1.76 0.06
C PHE A 56 -7.27 2.59 -0.54
N LEU A 57 -7.77 3.60 0.18
CA LEU A 57 -8.79 4.52 -0.33
C LEU A 57 -8.27 5.36 -1.50
N LEU A 58 -7.02 5.82 -1.44
CA LEU A 58 -6.38 6.54 -2.54
C LEU A 58 -6.23 5.66 -3.78
N PHE A 59 -5.78 4.41 -3.63
CA PHE A 59 -5.73 3.45 -4.74
C PHE A 59 -7.12 3.21 -5.32
N ALA A 60 -8.12 2.98 -4.48
CA ALA A 60 -9.49 2.77 -4.93
C ALA A 60 -10.01 3.98 -5.71
N ALA A 61 -9.80 5.20 -5.20
CA ALA A 61 -10.18 6.43 -5.88
C ALA A 61 -9.49 6.57 -7.24
N ALA A 62 -8.19 6.32 -7.32
CA ALA A 62 -7.43 6.36 -8.58
C ALA A 62 -7.97 5.36 -9.63
N ARG A 63 -8.37 4.15 -9.19
CA ARG A 63 -9.00 3.15 -10.06
C ARG A 63 -10.39 3.54 -10.50
N ILE A 64 -11.21 4.13 -9.60
CA ILE A 64 -12.53 4.65 -9.94
C ILE A 64 -12.43 5.76 -10.98
N VAL A 65 -11.50 6.71 -10.81
CA VAL A 65 -11.26 7.79 -11.79
C VAL A 65 -10.89 7.21 -13.15
N SER A 66 -10.01 6.20 -13.16
CA SER A 66 -9.61 5.55 -14.41
C SER A 66 -10.78 4.83 -15.08
N PHE A 67 -11.64 4.16 -14.31
CA PHE A 67 -12.83 3.50 -14.83
C PHE A 67 -13.86 4.50 -15.35
N ALA A 68 -14.01 5.64 -14.67
CA ALA A 68 -14.91 6.72 -15.10
C ALA A 68 -14.46 7.34 -16.43
N LEU A 69 -13.15 7.54 -16.65
CA LEU A 69 -12.62 8.03 -17.92
C LEU A 69 -12.96 7.10 -19.09
N VAL A 70 -12.83 5.79 -18.88
CA VAL A 70 -13.22 4.76 -19.86
C VAL A 70 -14.72 4.82 -20.17
N ILE A 71 -15.58 4.92 -19.14
CA ILE A 71 -17.04 5.01 -19.34
C ILE A 71 -17.45 6.28 -20.11
N LEU A 72 -16.79 7.39 -19.82
CA LEU A 72 -17.08 8.69 -20.46
C LEU A 72 -16.55 8.79 -21.90
N GLY A 73 -15.90 7.74 -22.41
CA GLY A 73 -15.31 7.73 -23.76
C GLY A 73 -14.13 8.69 -23.91
N VAL A 74 -13.52 9.11 -22.80
CA VAL A 74 -12.30 9.90 -22.81
C VAL A 74 -11.15 8.94 -23.07
N SER A 75 -10.84 8.74 -24.36
CA SER A 75 -9.78 7.85 -24.83
C SER A 75 -8.72 8.61 -25.61
N GLY A 76 -7.45 8.24 -25.46
CA GLY A 76 -6.33 8.81 -26.22
C GLY A 76 -5.39 9.64 -25.35
N GLU A 77 -4.89 10.75 -25.89
CA GLU A 77 -3.82 11.54 -25.24
C GLU A 77 -4.25 12.12 -23.88
N PHE A 78 -5.50 12.56 -23.75
CA PHE A 78 -6.04 13.13 -22.52
C PHE A 78 -6.13 12.12 -21.36
N GLU A 79 -6.46 10.86 -21.67
CA GLU A 79 -6.48 9.77 -20.69
C GLU A 79 -5.05 9.46 -20.20
N LEU A 80 -4.12 9.36 -21.15
CA LEU A 80 -2.70 9.14 -20.89
C LEU A 80 -2.07 10.27 -20.07
N GLU A 81 -2.46 11.52 -20.31
CA GLU A 81 -2.00 12.67 -19.56
C GLU A 81 -2.50 12.64 -18.12
N ILE A 82 -3.78 12.39 -17.88
CA ILE A 82 -4.34 12.26 -16.51
C ILE A 82 -3.69 11.09 -15.76
N ILE A 83 -3.50 9.96 -16.43
CA ILE A 83 -2.86 8.79 -15.83
C ILE A 83 -1.39 9.09 -15.47
N SER A 84 -0.66 9.77 -16.36
CA SER A 84 0.77 10.03 -16.15
C SER A 84 1.05 11.16 -15.17
N LEU A 85 0.28 12.25 -15.18
CA LEU A 85 0.51 13.42 -14.33
C LEU A 85 -0.05 13.26 -12.91
N ILE A 86 -1.19 12.59 -12.77
CA ILE A 86 -1.93 12.56 -11.51
C ILE A 86 -1.88 11.16 -10.90
N ARG A 87 -2.29 10.15 -11.65
CA ARG A 87 -2.43 8.79 -11.10
C ARG A 87 -1.09 8.14 -10.80
N ALA A 88 -0.12 8.16 -11.72
CA ALA A 88 1.15 7.47 -11.51
C ALA A 88 1.93 8.01 -10.29
N PRO A 89 2.03 9.33 -10.05
CA PRO A 89 2.64 9.86 -8.83
C PRO A 89 1.87 9.51 -7.55
N ILE A 90 0.53 9.57 -7.58
CA ILE A 90 -0.31 9.20 -6.43
C ILE A 90 -0.15 7.71 -6.11
N ASP A 91 -0.19 6.83 -7.12
CA ASP A 91 -0.03 5.39 -6.95
C ASP A 91 1.37 5.07 -6.39
N LEU A 92 2.41 5.78 -6.82
CA LEU A 92 3.77 5.62 -6.31
C LEU A 92 3.89 6.08 -4.85
N LEU A 93 3.37 7.27 -4.53
CA LEU A 93 3.37 7.80 -3.16
C LEU A 93 2.59 6.90 -2.21
N ALA A 94 1.39 6.49 -2.62
CA ALA A 94 0.54 5.57 -1.85
C ALA A 94 1.24 4.22 -1.64
N SER A 95 1.93 3.69 -2.65
CA SER A 95 2.70 2.44 -2.53
C SER A 95 3.82 2.55 -1.49
N LEU A 96 4.58 3.65 -1.50
CA LEU A 96 5.66 3.90 -0.53
C LEU A 96 5.12 4.04 0.89
N LEU A 97 4.04 4.79 1.07
CA LEU A 97 3.36 4.96 2.36
C LEU A 97 2.79 3.64 2.87
N LEU A 98 2.19 2.84 1.97
CA LEU A 98 1.64 1.52 2.29
C LEU A 98 2.75 0.55 2.73
N LEU A 99 3.91 0.58 2.08
CA LEU A 99 5.09 -0.18 2.51
C LEU A 99 5.58 0.26 3.88
N ALA A 100 5.70 1.56 4.11
CA ALA A 100 6.13 2.11 5.40
C ALA A 100 5.17 1.72 6.53
N SER A 101 3.85 1.86 6.34
CA SER A 101 2.87 1.43 7.34
C SER A 101 2.94 -0.06 7.61
N THR A 102 3.07 -0.88 6.58
CA THR A 102 3.12 -2.34 6.73
C THR A 102 4.41 -2.78 7.42
N ALA A 103 5.54 -2.12 7.12
CA ALA A 103 6.80 -2.34 7.82
C ALA A 103 6.71 -1.97 9.31
N ILE A 104 6.02 -0.88 9.66
CA ILE A 104 5.76 -0.50 11.06
C ILE A 104 4.91 -1.57 11.74
N LEU A 105 3.80 -1.99 11.12
CA LEU A 105 2.94 -3.07 11.66
C LEU A 105 3.73 -4.36 11.84
N TYR A 106 4.57 -4.72 10.86
CA TYR A 106 5.44 -5.89 10.94
C TYR A 106 6.44 -5.78 12.09
N SER A 107 7.05 -4.62 12.30
CA SER A 107 7.99 -4.40 13.42
C SER A 107 7.33 -4.49 14.80
N VAL A 108 6.07 -4.04 14.91
CA VAL A 108 5.28 -4.09 16.16
C VAL A 108 4.75 -5.51 16.43
N THR A 109 4.44 -6.28 15.40
CA THR A 109 3.96 -7.67 15.55
C THR A 109 5.10 -8.67 15.71
N ARG A 110 6.26 -8.41 15.13
CA ARG A 110 7.46 -9.23 15.35
C ARG A 110 7.82 -9.20 16.83
N ARG A 111 7.88 -10.39 17.43
CA ARG A 111 8.35 -10.58 18.81
C ARG A 111 9.72 -9.90 18.94
N SER A 112 9.87 -9.02 19.93
CA SER A 112 11.18 -8.54 20.36
C SER A 112 11.91 -9.74 20.98
N GLY A 113 12.44 -10.61 20.14
CA GLY A 113 13.17 -11.83 20.48
C GLY A 113 14.63 -11.72 20.07
N ARG A 114 15.22 -10.55 20.32
CA ARG A 114 16.66 -10.35 20.41
C ARG A 114 16.93 -9.44 21.59
N MET A 115 16.85 -10.02 22.78
CA MET A 115 17.80 -9.83 23.85
C MET A 115 18.09 -11.22 24.40
#